data_AF-A0A9X1RZY0-F1
#
_entry.id   AF-A0A9X1RZY0-F1
#
_cell.length_a   1.000
_cell.length_b   1.000
_cell.length_c   1.000
_cell.angle_alpha   90.00
_cell.angle_beta   90.00
_cell.angle_gamma   90.00
#
_symmetry.space_group_name_H-M   'P 1'
#
loop_
_entity.id
_entity.type
_entity.pdbx_description
1 polymer ?
#
loop_
_entity_poly.entity_id
_entity_poly.type
_entity_poly.pdbx_seq_one_letter_code
_entity_poly.pdbx_strand_id
1 'polypeptide(L)'
;MNTTASRPGRSGALIVALVLGGMLLIGSAISSIPRITGFFTSYWTGRSDLLTGREPSISSTGALSEADRVDYSEVVIVSDQPLLLPRVLQATAEGLGVLVIIAGGALAVMLAVRMLRGRPFVRMLAWGLGSVGVLTMLAGAIAPQLHAWAVDAAVRALGYEVSVAADGTLTADGPEMIVLPQWDVLWVLGRVDVTLLLLGVIIAIVGMMVADGARLQKDTEGLV
;
A
#
# COMPACT_ATOMS: atom_id res chain seq x y z
N MET A 1 -51.94 -1.47 17.45
CA MET A 1 -50.78 -1.86 18.28
C MET A 1 -49.88 -2.72 17.38
N ASN A 2 -48.94 -2.09 16.67
CA ASN A 2 -48.06 -2.81 15.74
C ASN A 2 -46.82 -3.24 16.51
N THR A 3 -46.77 -4.51 16.90
CA THR A 3 -45.56 -5.19 17.35
C THR A 3 -44.58 -5.24 16.18
N THR A 4 -43.63 -4.30 16.17
CA THR A 4 -42.47 -4.32 15.28
C THR A 4 -41.59 -5.50 15.69
N ALA A 5 -41.82 -6.66 15.08
CA ALA A 5 -40.94 -7.81 15.18
C ALA A 5 -39.53 -7.37 14.73
N SER A 6 -38.61 -7.22 15.69
CA SER A 6 -37.21 -6.97 15.40
C SER A 6 -36.69 -8.14 14.58
N ARG A 7 -36.40 -7.94 13.28
CA ARG A 7 -35.83 -9.00 12.43
C ARG A 7 -34.49 -9.45 13.04
N PRO A 8 -34.38 -10.68 13.57
CA PRO A 8 -33.19 -11.11 14.32
C PRO A 8 -31.88 -11.07 13.50
N GLY A 9 -31.98 -11.14 12.17
CA GLY A 9 -30.81 -11.06 11.28
C GLY A 9 -30.08 -9.71 11.26
N ARG A 10 -30.75 -8.59 11.55
CA ARG A 10 -30.11 -7.26 11.49
C ARG A 10 -29.14 -7.05 12.65
N SER A 11 -29.51 -7.48 13.85
CA SER A 11 -28.64 -7.38 15.03
C SER A 11 -27.44 -8.30 14.92
N GLY A 12 -27.62 -9.52 14.36
CA GLY A 12 -26.52 -10.46 14.12
C GLY A 12 -25.46 -9.90 13.18
N ALA A 13 -25.85 -9.36 12.03
CA ALA A 13 -24.91 -8.80 11.06
C ALA A 13 -24.10 -7.61 11.63
N LEU A 14 -24.74 -6.76 12.45
CA LEU A 14 -24.06 -5.62 13.09
C LEU A 14 -23.06 -6.06 14.15
N ILE A 15 -23.38 -7.09 14.94
CA ILE A 15 -22.45 -7.66 15.92
C ILE A 15 -21.24 -8.26 15.19
N VAL A 16 -21.47 -9.01 14.11
CA VAL A 16 -20.39 -9.56 13.29
C VAL A 16 -19.50 -8.46 12.71
N ALA A 17 -20.09 -7.40 12.13
CA ALA A 17 -19.33 -6.27 11.61
C ALA A 17 -18.51 -5.55 12.68
N LEU A 18 -19.06 -5.40 13.90
CA LEU A 18 -18.37 -4.80 15.03
C LEU A 18 -17.18 -5.66 15.49
N VAL A 19 -17.38 -6.97 15.61
CA VAL A 19 -16.32 -7.90 16.02
C VAL A 19 -15.23 -7.95 14.95
N LEU A 20 -15.59 -8.13 13.68
CA LEU A 20 -14.62 -8.16 12.58
C LEU A 20 -13.85 -6.84 12.45
N GLY A 21 -14.55 -5.70 12.48
CA GLY A 21 -13.91 -4.38 12.42
C GLY A 21 -12.99 -4.12 13.61
N GLY A 22 -13.40 -4.54 14.82
CA GLY A 22 -12.60 -4.42 16.03
C GLY A 22 -11.36 -5.32 15.99
N MET A 23 -11.52 -6.57 15.55
CA MET A 23 -10.40 -7.51 15.37
C MET A 23 -9.42 -7.04 14.31
N LEU A 24 -9.89 -6.49 13.18
CA LEU A 24 -9.04 -5.89 12.16
C LEU A 24 -8.26 -4.70 12.74
N LEU A 25 -8.93 -3.78 13.43
CA LEU A 25 -8.27 -2.60 14.00
C LEU A 25 -7.20 -2.99 15.03
N ILE A 26 -7.55 -3.82 16.01
CA ILE A 26 -6.63 -4.25 17.07
C ILE A 26 -5.52 -5.12 16.49
N GLY A 27 -5.87 -6.09 15.64
CA GLY A 27 -4.93 -7.00 14.99
C GLY A 27 -3.91 -6.26 14.13
N SER A 28 -4.34 -5.30 13.32
CA SER A 28 -3.44 -4.47 12.50
C SER A 28 -2.58 -3.53 13.34
N ALA A 29 -3.11 -2.94 14.42
CA ALA A 29 -2.32 -2.12 15.32
C ALA A 29 -1.23 -2.93 16.03
N ILE A 30 -1.56 -4.12 16.56
CA ILE A 30 -0.60 -4.95 17.29
C ILE A 30 0.44 -5.56 16.34
N SER A 31 0.02 -6.07 15.18
CA SER A 31 0.92 -6.73 14.23
C SER A 31 1.83 -5.75 13.46
N SER A 32 1.44 -4.48 13.34
CA SER A 32 2.28 -3.47 12.68
C SER A 32 3.46 -3.03 13.54
N ILE A 33 3.32 -3.00 14.86
CA ILE A 33 4.40 -2.61 15.79
C ILE A 33 5.70 -3.38 15.53
N PRO A 34 5.75 -4.73 15.59
CA PRO A 34 7.00 -5.47 15.40
C PRO A 34 7.55 -5.34 13.97
N ARG A 35 6.69 -5.13 12.96
CA ARG A 35 7.15 -4.90 11.57
C ARG A 35 7.84 -3.55 11.44
N ILE A 36 7.20 -2.49 11.95
CA ILE A 36 7.72 -1.12 11.89
C ILE A 36 8.98 -0.99 12.74
N THR A 37 8.99 -1.53 13.97
CA THR A 37 10.19 -1.50 14.82
C THR A 37 11.31 -2.40 14.27
N GLY A 38 10.95 -3.46 13.54
CA GLY A 38 11.88 -4.30 12.79
C GLY A 38 12.78 -3.48 11.87
N PHE A 39 12.20 -2.52 11.11
CA PHE A 39 12.98 -1.65 10.23
C PHE A 39 14.03 -0.79 10.94
N PHE A 40 13.97 -0.62 12.26
CA PHE A 40 14.97 0.15 13.02
C PHE A 40 15.94 -0.74 13.80
N THR A 41 15.63 -2.02 13.96
CA THR A 41 16.38 -2.93 14.86
C THR A 41 17.09 -4.06 14.11
N SER A 42 16.70 -4.37 12.87
CA SER A 42 17.33 -5.41 12.04
C SER A 42 18.28 -4.83 10.97
N TYR A 43 18.87 -5.71 10.17
CA TYR A 43 19.47 -5.32 8.89
C TYR A 43 18.44 -4.58 8.04
N TRP A 44 18.90 -3.56 7.33
CA TRP A 44 18.09 -2.90 6.30
C TRP A 44 18.13 -3.76 5.03
N THR A 45 16.96 -3.93 4.40
CA THR A 45 16.82 -4.69 3.16
C THR A 45 16.02 -3.86 2.16
N GLY A 46 16.66 -3.51 1.04
CA GLY A 46 16.03 -2.91 -0.12
C GLY A 46 16.03 -3.86 -1.30
N ARG A 47 15.07 -3.71 -2.22
CA ARG A 47 15.04 -4.44 -3.48
C ARG A 47 14.98 -3.48 -4.65
N SER A 48 15.86 -3.67 -5.62
CA SER A 48 15.90 -2.89 -6.85
C SER A 48 15.88 -3.80 -8.07
N ASP A 49 15.50 -3.25 -9.21
CA ASP A 49 15.62 -3.97 -10.47
C ASP A 49 17.10 -3.97 -10.90
N LEU A 50 17.53 -5.09 -11.48
CA LEU A 50 18.88 -5.25 -12.00
C LEU A 50 18.83 -5.21 -13.53
N LEU A 51 19.61 -4.34 -14.16
CA LEU A 51 19.85 -4.43 -15.60
C LEU A 51 21.17 -5.18 -15.79
N THR A 52 21.07 -6.48 -16.03
CA THR A 52 22.23 -7.27 -16.41
C THR A 52 22.60 -7.02 -17.87
N GLY A 53 23.69 -6.31 -18.10
CA GLY A 53 24.35 -6.21 -19.41
C GLY A 53 25.11 -7.48 -19.82
N ARG A 54 24.99 -8.58 -19.05
CA ARG A 54 25.68 -9.85 -19.30
C ARG A 54 24.66 -10.93 -19.64
N GLU A 55 24.85 -11.57 -20.79
CA GLU A 55 24.45 -12.97 -20.93
C GLU A 55 25.25 -13.76 -19.86
N PRO A 56 24.59 -14.54 -18.99
CA PRO A 56 25.32 -15.40 -18.08
C PRO A 56 26.05 -16.44 -18.91
N SER A 57 27.36 -16.26 -19.05
CA SER A 57 28.20 -17.29 -19.62
C SER A 57 28.38 -18.39 -18.58
N ILE A 58 27.43 -19.31 -18.54
CA ILE A 58 27.77 -20.69 -18.16
C ILE A 58 28.87 -21.07 -19.16
N SER A 59 30.05 -21.48 -18.67
CA SER A 59 31.15 -21.93 -19.54
C SER A 59 30.78 -23.27 -20.18
N SER A 60 29.81 -23.23 -21.08
CA SER A 60 29.43 -24.28 -22.00
C SER A 60 30.43 -24.22 -23.14
N THR A 61 31.12 -25.32 -23.39
CA THR A 61 32.11 -25.47 -24.46
C THR A 61 31.45 -25.56 -25.86
N GLY A 62 30.28 -24.95 -26.04
CA GLY A 62 29.48 -24.95 -27.26
C GLY A 62 28.82 -23.59 -27.51
N ALA A 63 28.52 -23.29 -28.77
CA ALA A 63 27.88 -22.05 -29.19
C ALA A 63 26.56 -21.85 -28.43
N LEU A 64 26.50 -20.81 -27.59
CA LEU A 64 25.29 -20.43 -26.85
C LEU A 64 24.25 -19.92 -27.86
N SER A 65 23.08 -20.53 -27.86
CA SER A 65 21.88 -20.03 -28.53
C SER A 65 21.34 -18.84 -27.73
N GLU A 66 20.73 -17.83 -28.38
CA GLU A 66 19.96 -16.77 -27.68
C GLU A 66 18.91 -17.33 -26.70
N ALA A 67 18.52 -18.60 -26.87
CA ALA A 67 17.61 -19.32 -25.98
C ALA A 67 18.20 -19.67 -24.58
N ASP A 68 19.51 -19.57 -24.37
CA ASP A 68 20.18 -19.88 -23.09
C ASP A 68 20.51 -18.63 -22.24
N ARG A 69 19.95 -17.47 -22.60
CA ARG A 69 20.13 -16.22 -21.85
C ARG A 69 19.33 -16.24 -20.54
N VAL A 70 20.02 -16.16 -19.40
CA VAL A 70 19.37 -15.95 -18.09
C VAL A 70 19.45 -14.47 -17.74
N ASP A 71 18.33 -13.76 -17.84
CA ASP A 71 18.24 -12.37 -17.39
C ASP A 71 17.90 -12.34 -15.89
N TYR A 72 18.68 -11.60 -15.11
CA TYR A 72 18.38 -11.37 -13.69
C TYR A 72 17.58 -10.07 -13.58
N SER A 73 16.43 -10.12 -12.90
CA SER A 73 15.51 -8.98 -12.84
C SER A 73 15.59 -8.17 -11.56
N GLU A 74 16.12 -8.71 -10.46
CA GLU A 74 16.06 -8.09 -9.13
C GLU A 74 17.34 -8.32 -8.33
N VAL A 75 17.78 -7.29 -7.60
CA VAL A 75 18.87 -7.35 -6.62
C VAL A 75 18.34 -6.97 -5.24
N VAL A 76 18.83 -7.69 -4.21
CA VAL A 76 18.53 -7.38 -2.81
C VAL A 76 19.75 -6.74 -2.17
N ILE A 77 19.61 -5.50 -1.71
CA ILE A 77 20.65 -4.76 -1.01
C ILE A 77 20.43 -4.95 0.48
N VAL A 78 21.41 -5.55 1.15
CA VAL A 78 21.39 -5.78 2.60
C VAL A 78 22.49 -4.97 3.27
N SER A 79 22.16 -4.24 4.33
CA SER A 79 23.14 -3.46 5.09
C SER A 79 22.88 -3.50 6.59
N ASP A 80 23.96 -3.60 7.36
CA ASP A 80 23.99 -3.47 8.81
C ASP A 80 24.18 -2.01 9.28
N GLN A 81 24.45 -1.09 8.36
CA GLN A 81 24.67 0.32 8.68
C GLN A 81 23.39 1.01 9.18
N PRO A 82 23.53 2.06 10.02
CA PRO A 82 22.42 2.85 10.53
C PRO A 82 21.88 3.81 9.46
N LEU A 83 21.26 3.25 8.42
CA LEU A 83 20.64 3.96 7.30
C LEU A 83 19.30 4.62 7.71
N LEU A 84 19.35 5.67 8.53
CA LEU A 84 18.14 6.28 9.13
C LEU A 84 17.10 6.73 8.09
N LEU A 85 17.50 7.47 7.07
CA LEU A 85 16.57 7.98 6.06
C LEU A 85 15.86 6.84 5.28
N PRO A 86 16.58 5.85 4.70
CA PRO A 86 15.95 4.67 4.09
C PRO A 86 14.99 3.93 5.01
N ARG A 87 15.37 3.73 6.28
CA ARG A 87 14.52 3.05 7.27
C ARG A 87 13.25 3.82 7.58
N VAL A 88 13.33 5.15 7.72
CA VAL A 88 12.16 6.01 7.93
C VAL A 88 11.22 5.98 6.72
N LEU A 89 11.76 6.05 5.50
CA LEU A 89 10.96 5.99 4.27
C LEU A 89 10.22 4.65 4.15
N GLN A 90 10.90 3.53 4.40
CA GLN A 90 10.31 2.19 4.37
C GLN A 90 9.26 2.00 5.48
N ALA A 91 9.55 2.47 6.70
CA ALA A 91 8.59 2.46 7.80
C ALA A 91 7.35 3.31 7.49
N THR A 92 7.51 4.44 6.80
CA THR A 92 6.41 5.31 6.39
C THR A 92 5.54 4.64 5.32
N ALA A 93 6.17 3.99 4.35
CA ALA A 93 5.47 3.24 3.30
C ALA A 93 4.57 2.13 3.90
N GLU A 94 5.13 1.35 4.82
CA GLU A 94 4.41 0.29 5.53
C GLU A 94 3.33 0.86 6.47
N GLY A 95 3.63 1.99 7.11
CA GLY A 95 2.68 2.74 7.92
C GLY A 95 1.45 3.17 7.12
N LEU A 96 1.60 3.59 5.86
CA LEU A 96 0.46 3.93 5.00
C LEU A 96 -0.46 2.73 4.75
N GLY A 97 0.10 1.55 4.47
CA GLY A 97 -0.68 0.33 4.31
C GLY A 97 -1.46 -0.04 5.58
N VAL A 98 -0.82 0.06 6.74
CA VAL A 98 -1.45 -0.18 8.05
C VAL A 98 -2.56 0.84 8.34
N LEU A 99 -2.34 2.11 8.00
CA LEU A 99 -3.33 3.18 8.19
C LEU A 99 -4.61 2.92 7.39
N VAL A 100 -4.52 2.39 6.16
CA VAL A 100 -5.69 2.01 5.36
C VAL A 100 -6.53 0.96 6.09
N ILE A 101 -5.90 -0.07 6.65
CA ILE A 101 -6.60 -1.14 7.37
C ILE A 101 -7.23 -0.61 8.67
N ILE A 102 -6.49 0.20 9.43
CA ILE A 102 -7.00 0.83 10.66
C ILE A 102 -8.19 1.73 10.34
N ALA A 103 -8.10 2.57 9.30
CA ALA A 103 -9.17 3.47 8.90
C ALA A 103 -10.43 2.70 8.45
N GLY A 104 -10.27 1.64 7.65
CA GLY A 104 -11.36 0.76 7.24
C GLY A 104 -12.02 0.03 8.42
N GLY A 105 -11.22 -0.53 9.32
CA GLY A 105 -11.70 -1.18 10.54
C GLY A 105 -12.43 -0.21 11.47
N ALA A 106 -11.87 0.99 11.69
CA ALA A 106 -12.49 2.04 12.49
C ALA A 106 -13.83 2.48 11.90
N LEU A 107 -13.89 2.69 10.58
CA LEU A 107 -15.13 3.03 9.88
C LEU A 107 -16.20 1.95 10.09
N ALA A 108 -15.86 0.67 9.92
CA ALA A 108 -16.78 -0.44 10.12
C ALA A 108 -17.34 -0.48 11.56
N VAL A 109 -16.47 -0.35 12.57
CA VAL A 109 -16.87 -0.30 13.98
C VAL A 109 -17.78 0.89 14.25
N MET A 110 -17.41 2.08 13.79
CA MET A 110 -18.19 3.30 14.00
C MET A 110 -19.59 3.19 13.37
N LEU A 111 -19.68 2.64 12.16
CA LEU A 111 -20.96 2.40 11.48
C LEU A 111 -21.81 1.39 12.25
N ALA A 112 -21.23 0.27 12.68
CA ALA A 112 -21.94 -0.74 13.46
C ALA A 112 -22.50 -0.16 14.77
N VAL A 113 -21.68 0.57 15.54
CA VAL A 113 -22.11 1.25 16.77
C VAL A 113 -23.24 2.24 16.50
N ARG A 114 -23.14 3.01 15.41
CA ARG A 114 -24.14 4.03 15.07
C ARG A 114 -25.47 3.42 14.63
N MET A 115 -25.43 2.33 13.88
CA MET A 115 -26.60 1.56 13.47
C MET A 115 -27.28 0.89 14.67
N LEU A 116 -26.51 0.36 15.63
CA LEU A 116 -27.06 -0.19 16.88
C LEU A 116 -27.74 0.89 17.74
N ARG A 117 -27.21 2.12 17.73
CA ARG A 117 -27.80 3.27 18.45
C ARG A 117 -28.96 3.95 17.71
N GLY A 118 -29.37 3.45 16.55
CA GLY A 118 -30.47 4.02 15.75
C GLY A 118 -30.22 5.44 15.23
N ARG A 119 -28.96 5.89 15.16
CA ARG A 119 -28.60 7.26 14.73
C ARG A 119 -28.44 7.33 13.20
N PRO A 120 -28.70 8.49 12.57
CA PRO A 120 -28.52 8.66 11.13
C PRO A 120 -27.06 8.44 10.75
N PHE A 121 -26.77 7.42 9.94
CA PHE A 121 -25.40 6.98 9.60
C PHE A 121 -24.97 7.33 8.17
N VAL A 122 -25.91 7.67 7.28
CA VAL A 122 -25.65 7.82 5.84
C VAL A 122 -24.57 8.88 5.55
N ARG A 123 -24.63 10.05 6.22
CA ARG A 123 -23.60 11.09 6.08
C ARG A 123 -22.22 10.58 6.53
N MET A 124 -22.17 9.80 7.61
CA MET A 124 -20.92 9.25 8.13
C MET A 124 -20.36 8.17 7.22
N LEU A 125 -21.22 7.34 6.63
CA LEU A 125 -20.85 6.33 5.64
C LEU A 125 -20.26 6.98 4.40
N ALA A 126 -20.92 8.00 3.84
CA ALA A 126 -20.45 8.72 2.67
C ALA A 126 -19.05 9.33 2.87
N TRP A 127 -18.89 10.14 3.93
CA TRP A 127 -17.60 10.76 4.24
C TRP A 127 -16.54 9.73 4.62
N GLY A 128 -16.92 8.70 5.39
CA GLY A 128 -16.00 7.65 5.80
C GLY A 128 -15.47 6.85 4.61
N LEU A 129 -16.35 6.40 3.70
CA LEU A 129 -15.94 5.72 2.48
C LEU A 129 -15.10 6.65 1.59
N GLY A 130 -15.50 7.91 1.43
CA GLY A 130 -14.70 8.89 0.69
C GLY A 130 -13.27 9.03 1.24
N SER A 131 -13.12 9.20 2.56
CA SER A 131 -11.80 9.32 3.21
C SER A 131 -10.98 8.03 3.11
N VAL A 132 -11.59 6.86 3.34
CA VAL A 132 -10.89 5.57 3.22
C VAL A 132 -10.47 5.31 1.78
N GLY A 133 -11.32 5.62 0.80
CA GLY A 133 -11.01 5.49 -0.62
C GLY A 133 -9.82 6.36 -1.02
N VAL A 134 -9.84 7.65 -0.66
CA VAL A 134 -8.71 8.56 -0.91
C VAL A 134 -7.44 8.07 -0.23
N LEU A 135 -7.51 7.64 1.03
CA LEU A 135 -6.35 7.10 1.75
C LEU A 135 -5.78 5.84 1.06
N THR A 136 -6.65 4.98 0.54
CA THR A 136 -6.26 3.77 -0.20
C THR A 136 -5.57 4.12 -1.51
N MET A 137 -6.09 5.12 -2.24
CA MET A 137 -5.45 5.63 -3.46
C MET A 137 -4.06 6.21 -3.16
N LEU A 138 -3.96 7.02 -2.10
CA LEU A 138 -2.68 7.60 -1.67
C LEU A 138 -1.69 6.50 -1.25
N ALA A 139 -2.14 5.48 -0.52
CA ALA A 139 -1.27 4.35 -0.14
C ALA A 139 -0.77 3.59 -1.38
N GLY A 140 -1.65 3.24 -2.33
CA GLY A 140 -1.29 2.53 -3.55
C GLY A 140 -0.37 3.33 -4.50
N ALA A 141 -0.47 4.66 -4.47
CA ALA A 141 0.37 5.53 -5.29
C ALA A 141 1.70 5.90 -4.62
N ILE A 142 1.68 6.23 -3.31
CA ILE A 142 2.83 6.82 -2.60
C ILE A 142 3.73 5.76 -1.97
N ALA A 143 3.17 4.68 -1.39
CA ALA A 143 3.98 3.68 -0.70
C ALA A 143 5.05 3.03 -1.60
N PRO A 144 4.76 2.66 -2.87
CA PRO A 144 5.78 2.14 -3.78
C PRO A 144 6.90 3.15 -4.07
N GLN A 145 6.57 4.45 -4.13
CA GLN A 145 7.54 5.52 -4.35
C GLN A 145 8.45 5.72 -3.14
N LEU A 146 7.89 5.63 -1.93
CA LEU A 146 8.68 5.69 -0.70
C LEU A 146 9.67 4.51 -0.61
N HIS A 147 9.28 3.31 -1.02
CA HIS A 147 10.21 2.18 -1.11
C HIS A 147 11.32 2.42 -2.13
N ALA A 148 10.97 2.94 -3.31
CA ALA A 148 11.93 3.30 -4.34
C ALA A 148 12.94 4.37 -3.86
N TRP A 149 12.46 5.43 -3.21
CA TRP A 149 13.31 6.46 -2.61
C TRP A 149 14.17 5.93 -1.46
N ALA A 150 13.66 4.98 -0.68
CA ALA A 150 14.45 4.32 0.37
C ALA A 150 15.66 3.58 -0.22
N VAL A 151 15.46 2.89 -1.35
CA VAL A 151 16.55 2.16 -2.03
C VAL A 151 17.60 3.12 -2.58
N ASP A 152 17.20 4.18 -3.28
CA ASP A 152 18.17 5.16 -3.78
C ASP A 152 18.91 5.88 -2.64
N ALA A 153 18.20 6.29 -1.58
CA ALA A 153 18.84 6.92 -0.44
C ALA A 153 19.84 5.97 0.24
N ALA A 154 19.56 4.67 0.28
CA ALA A 154 20.48 3.67 0.82
C ALA A 154 21.71 3.48 -0.07
N VAL A 155 21.50 3.35 -1.39
CA VAL A 155 22.60 3.21 -2.37
C VAL A 155 23.57 4.39 -2.26
N ARG A 156 23.06 5.62 -2.20
CA ARG A 156 23.89 6.83 -2.03
C ARG A 156 24.59 6.85 -0.68
N ALA A 157 23.91 6.49 0.39
CA ALA A 157 24.48 6.46 1.74
C ALA A 157 25.59 5.41 1.89
N LEU A 158 25.50 4.31 1.15
CA LEU A 158 26.51 3.24 1.12
C LEU A 158 27.73 3.57 0.24
N GLY A 159 27.74 4.73 -0.42
CA GLY A 159 28.88 5.21 -1.22
C GLY A 159 28.99 4.58 -2.62
N TYR A 160 27.92 3.94 -3.09
CA TYR A 160 27.85 3.44 -4.46
C TYR A 160 27.84 4.60 -5.46
N GLU A 161 28.64 4.49 -6.53
CA GLU A 161 28.77 5.53 -7.54
C GLU A 161 27.53 5.53 -8.44
N VAL A 162 26.77 6.63 -8.43
CA VAL A 162 25.54 6.77 -9.23
C VAL A 162 25.88 7.39 -10.58
N SER A 163 25.75 6.60 -11.64
CA SER A 163 25.91 7.08 -13.02
C SER A 163 24.65 7.83 -13.45
N VAL A 164 24.77 9.14 -13.66
CA VAL A 164 23.69 10.00 -14.18
C VAL A 164 23.34 9.67 -15.64
N ALA A 165 24.28 9.09 -16.39
CA ALA A 165 24.08 8.76 -17.80
C ALA A 165 23.29 7.46 -18.04
N ALA A 166 23.15 6.62 -17.00
CA ALA A 166 22.54 5.31 -17.12
C ALA A 166 21.50 5.00 -16.02
N ASP A 167 21.10 6.03 -15.25
CA ASP A 167 20.11 5.93 -14.16
C ASP A 167 20.34 4.72 -13.26
N GLY A 168 21.58 4.50 -12.84
CA GLY A 168 21.93 3.33 -12.04
C GLY A 168 23.29 3.41 -11.37
N THR A 169 23.61 2.40 -10.55
CA THR A 169 24.90 2.26 -9.90
C THR A 169 25.60 0.95 -10.27
N LEU A 170 26.93 0.98 -10.35
CA LEU A 170 27.74 -0.20 -10.59
C LEU A 170 28.02 -0.95 -9.28
N THR A 171 27.94 -2.27 -9.32
CA THR A 171 28.38 -3.13 -8.20
C THR A 171 29.90 -3.04 -8.01
N ALA A 172 30.38 -3.18 -6.76
CA ALA A 172 31.82 -3.11 -6.44
C ALA A 172 32.68 -4.17 -7.16
N ASP A 173 32.09 -5.30 -7.53
CA ASP A 173 32.79 -6.46 -8.09
C ASP A 173 32.55 -6.68 -9.60
N GLY A 174 31.80 -5.81 -10.29
CA GLY A 174 31.45 -6.07 -11.69
C GLY A 174 30.70 -4.96 -12.45
N PRO A 175 30.48 -5.15 -13.78
CA PRO A 175 29.81 -4.20 -14.66
C PRO A 175 28.28 -4.19 -14.51
N GLU A 176 27.74 -4.78 -13.43
CA GLU A 176 26.30 -4.89 -13.20
C GLU A 176 25.75 -3.55 -12.74
N MET A 177 24.66 -3.12 -13.38
CA MET A 177 24.01 -1.85 -13.10
C MET A 177 22.73 -2.08 -12.32
N ILE A 178 22.72 -1.63 -11.08
CA ILE A 178 21.51 -1.52 -10.26
C ILE A 178 20.75 -0.32 -10.77
N VAL A 179 19.55 -0.52 -11.31
CA VAL A 179 18.73 0.61 -11.78
C VAL A 179 18.26 1.39 -10.57
N LEU A 180 18.46 2.69 -10.61
CA LEU A 180 17.99 3.61 -9.61
C LEU A 180 16.68 4.24 -10.08
N PRO A 181 15.59 4.09 -9.30
CA PRO A 181 14.21 4.44 -9.66
C PRO A 181 13.88 5.84 -10.20
N GLN A 182 14.80 6.80 -10.10
CA GLN A 182 14.41 8.17 -9.81
C GLN A 182 14.00 9.01 -11.02
N TRP A 183 14.25 8.55 -12.25
CA TRP A 183 14.18 9.43 -13.41
C TRP A 183 13.35 8.91 -14.60
N ASP A 184 12.87 7.66 -14.56
CA ASP A 184 11.93 7.14 -15.55
C ASP A 184 10.49 7.20 -15.04
N VAL A 185 9.69 8.12 -15.61
CA VAL A 185 8.26 8.29 -15.32
C VAL A 185 7.47 7.01 -15.61
N LEU A 186 7.85 6.24 -16.63
CA LEU A 186 7.18 4.97 -16.96
C LEU A 186 7.50 3.90 -15.92
N TRP A 187 8.73 3.88 -15.39
CA TRP A 187 9.13 3.00 -14.30
C TRP A 187 8.36 3.31 -13.01
N VAL A 188 8.23 4.60 -12.68
CA VAL A 188 7.43 5.10 -11.55
C VAL A 188 5.96 4.68 -11.66
N LEU A 189 5.37 4.76 -12.85
CA LEU A 189 4.01 4.31 -13.13
C LEU A 189 3.85 2.79 -13.00
N GLY A 190 4.87 2.02 -13.41
CA GLY A 190 4.88 0.55 -13.32
C GLY A 190 4.84 0.00 -11.89
N ARG A 191 5.31 0.78 -10.90
CA ARG A 191 5.28 0.39 -9.48
C ARG A 191 4.04 0.83 -8.73
N VAL A 192 3.16 1.64 -9.32
CA VAL A 192 1.87 1.96 -8.71
C VAL A 192 1.08 0.68 -8.53
N ASP A 193 0.59 0.43 -7.32
CA ASP A 193 -0.33 -0.69 -7.10
C ASP A 193 -1.69 -0.33 -7.69
N VAL A 194 -1.88 -0.70 -8.96
CA VAL A 194 -3.10 -0.45 -9.73
C VAL A 194 -4.31 -1.08 -9.03
N THR A 195 -4.12 -2.20 -8.32
CA THR A 195 -5.21 -2.88 -7.61
C THR A 195 -5.69 -2.02 -6.44
N LEU A 196 -4.78 -1.54 -5.59
CA LEU A 196 -5.12 -0.64 -4.49
C LEU A 196 -5.67 0.70 -5.00
N LEU A 197 -5.11 1.24 -6.08
CA LEU A 197 -5.58 2.48 -6.66
C LEU A 197 -7.03 2.36 -7.17
N LEU A 198 -7.32 1.31 -7.96
CA LEU A 198 -8.67 1.04 -8.47
C LEU A 198 -9.64 0.75 -7.32
N LEU A 199 -9.23 -0.01 -6.30
CA LEU A 199 -10.04 -0.26 -5.12
C LEU A 199 -10.39 1.06 -4.40
N GLY A 200 -9.41 1.94 -4.22
CA GLY A 200 -9.62 3.25 -3.63
C GLY A 200 -10.58 4.12 -4.45
N VAL A 201 -10.46 4.11 -5.78
CA VAL A 201 -11.40 4.79 -6.70
C VAL A 201 -12.83 4.27 -6.51
N ILE A 202 -13.01 2.94 -6.52
CA ILE A 202 -14.33 2.31 -6.36
C ILE A 202 -14.94 2.71 -5.01
N ILE A 203 -14.17 2.61 -3.92
CA ILE A 203 -14.64 2.98 -2.58
C ILE A 203 -15.04 4.46 -2.52
N ALA A 204 -14.25 5.35 -3.11
CA ALA A 204 -14.54 6.78 -3.16
C ALA A 204 -15.82 7.07 -3.96
N ILE A 205 -16.00 6.43 -5.13
CA ILE A 205 -17.22 6.56 -5.95
C ILE A 205 -18.44 6.08 -5.17
N VAL A 206 -18.37 4.91 -4.52
CA VAL A 206 -19.47 4.41 -3.68
C VAL A 206 -19.79 5.39 -2.56
N GLY A 207 -18.78 5.99 -1.91
CA GLY A 207 -18.97 7.05 -0.92
C GLY A 207 -19.74 8.25 -1.45
N MET A 208 -19.41 8.72 -2.66
CA MET A 208 -20.11 9.82 -3.34
C MET A 208 -21.55 9.43 -3.70
N MET A 209 -21.78 8.26 -4.27
CA MET A 209 -23.12 7.76 -4.61
C MET A 209 -24.02 7.67 -3.37
N VAL A 210 -23.48 7.24 -2.23
CA VAL A 210 -24.21 7.23 -0.95
C VAL A 210 -24.56 8.66 -0.50
N ALA A 211 -23.67 9.62 -0.71
CA ALA A 211 -23.94 11.03 -0.37
C ALA A 211 -25.09 11.60 -1.20
N ASP A 212 -25.09 11.33 -2.51
CA ASP A 212 -26.10 11.82 -3.45
C ASP A 212 -27.46 11.14 -3.22
N GLY A 213 -27.47 9.82 -2.99
CA GLY A 213 -28.68 9.10 -2.63
C GLY A 213 -29.33 9.64 -1.35
N ALA A 214 -28.52 10.03 -0.35
CA ALA A 214 -29.02 10.65 0.88
C ALA A 214 -29.68 12.02 0.64
N ARG A 215 -29.15 12.80 -0.31
CA ARG A 215 -29.72 14.10 -0.69
C ARG A 215 -31.06 13.91 -1.39
N LEU A 216 -31.14 13.00 -2.36
CA LEU A 216 -32.38 12.70 -3.09
C LEU A 216 -33.49 12.20 -2.17
N GLN A 217 -33.17 11.37 -1.18
CA GLN A 217 -34.16 10.93 -0.18
C GLN A 217 -34.72 12.11 0.61
N LYS A 218 -33.85 13.01 1.08
CA LYS A 218 -34.25 14.19 1.84
C LYS A 218 -35.14 15.13 1.02
N ASP A 219 -34.83 15.30 -0.27
CA ASP A 219 -35.61 16.16 -1.16
C ASP A 219 -36.99 15.56 -1.45
N THR A 220 -37.08 14.22 -1.53
CA THR A 220 -38.37 13.51 -1.71
C THR A 220 -39.24 13.60 -0.46
N GLU A 221 -38.65 13.52 0.74
CA GLU A 221 -39.37 13.68 2.01
C GLU A 221 -39.92 15.10 2.22
N GLY A 222 -39.33 16.11 1.57
CA GLY A 222 -39.80 17.51 1.65
C GLY A 222 -40.94 17.88 0.68
N LEU A 223 -41.29 16.97 -0.24
CA LEU A 223 -42.33 17.18 -1.26
C LEU A 223 -43.70 16.57 -0.88
N VAL A 224 -43.78 15.87 0.26
CA VAL A 224 -44.99 15.19 0.75
C VAL A 224 -45.55 15.91 1.97
#